data_AF-A0A6I9XYG2-F1
#
_entry.id   AF-A0A6I9XYG2-F1
#
_cell.length_a   1.000
_cell.length_b   1.000
_cell.length_c   1.000
_cell.angle_alpha   90.00
_cell.angle_beta   90.00
_cell.angle_gamma   90.00
#
_symmetry.space_group_name_H-M   'P 1'
#
loop_
_entity.id
_entity.type
_entity.pdbx_description
1 polymer ?
#
loop_
_entity_poly.entity_id
_entity_poly.type
_entity_poly.pdbx_seq_one_letter_code
_entity_poly.pdbx_strand_id
1 'polypeptide(L)'
;MSFCDAKEADLVFLIDGSNSISEENFSTMKTVMKKVVDSFIIAKDKVRVGVAQYSTTFQEEFYLNKCFNNSAIKKEIDKIVQLKARTFTGTGLKFVRSFFQPANGGRQYDRVMQYLIVITDGQSDDKVENAAIVLRENGIHIFVIGIGTLNYNELQKIAGFSNRVHELKDFQQLSHNMRKIVQEICNPGDKPYPDCEIDISIGVDISEPVRSPSAISLKQIIQAFLPRILQQMSIVNNISCTAVTPDDIRFRYQVYTGSSSTLFDSGFESYNDEIFQKFWAVQTTVETHLTVDFLLSFWDRLISEDSANVKVIILLLFYVAGMT
;
A
#
# COMPACT_ATOMS: atom_id res chain seq x y z
N MET A 1 15.41 16.09 -18.11
CA MET A 1 14.11 15.67 -17.55
C MET A 1 13.04 16.37 -18.35
N SER A 2 11.93 15.70 -18.69
CA SER A 2 10.75 16.36 -19.26
C SER A 2 10.07 17.19 -18.17
N PHE A 3 9.50 18.33 -18.55
CA PHE A 3 8.83 19.26 -17.63
C PHE A 3 7.50 18.67 -17.14
N CYS A 4 7.18 18.92 -15.86
CA CYS A 4 5.98 18.43 -15.19
C CYS A 4 4.85 19.46 -15.24
N ASP A 5 3.68 19.09 -15.75
CA ASP A 5 2.49 19.94 -15.75
C ASP A 5 1.62 19.79 -14.48
N ALA A 6 2.12 19.10 -13.44
CA ALA A 6 1.43 18.98 -12.16
C ALA A 6 1.06 20.38 -11.65
N LYS A 7 -0.25 20.64 -11.52
CA LYS A 7 -0.76 21.95 -11.12
C LYS A 7 -0.39 22.26 -9.67
N GLU A 8 -0.55 21.29 -8.77
CA GLU A 8 -0.29 21.42 -7.33
C GLU A 8 0.14 20.07 -6.74
N ALA A 9 1.17 20.09 -5.88
CA ALA A 9 1.58 18.93 -5.09
C ALA A 9 2.42 19.40 -3.89
N ASP A 10 2.38 18.66 -2.79
CA ASP A 10 3.33 18.81 -1.68
C ASP A 10 4.29 17.63 -1.69
N LEU A 11 5.57 17.89 -1.97
CA LEU A 11 6.60 16.87 -2.12
C LEU A 11 7.64 16.99 -1.00
N VAL A 12 7.77 15.96 -0.18
CA VAL A 12 8.77 15.91 0.89
C VAL A 12 9.79 14.81 0.60
N PHE A 13 11.07 15.16 0.67
CA PHE A 13 12.15 14.17 0.71
C PHE A 13 12.48 13.82 2.16
N LEU A 14 12.54 12.53 2.48
CA LEU A 14 13.12 12.02 3.70
C LEU A 14 14.36 11.22 3.31
N ILE A 15 15.54 11.79 3.54
CA ILE A 15 16.81 11.21 3.11
C ILE A 15 17.55 10.55 4.27
N ASP A 16 18.11 9.37 4.03
CA ASP A 16 19.03 8.72 4.96
C ASP A 16 20.36 9.50 4.96
N GLY A 17 20.73 9.99 6.14
CA GLY A 17 21.98 10.70 6.42
C GLY A 17 22.94 9.88 7.28
N SER A 18 22.74 8.57 7.39
CA SER A 18 23.58 7.65 8.16
C SER A 18 25.00 7.52 7.60
N ASN A 19 25.86 6.85 8.37
CA ASN A 19 27.28 6.67 8.04
C ASN A 19 27.54 5.56 6.99
N SER A 20 26.54 4.74 6.64
CA SER A 20 26.69 3.74 5.55
C SER A 20 26.83 4.41 4.18
N ILE A 21 26.19 5.56 3.99
CA ILE A 21 26.27 6.35 2.77
C ILE A 21 27.60 7.13 2.74
N SER A 22 28.40 6.94 1.69
CA SER A 22 29.61 7.74 1.48
C SER A 22 29.28 9.21 1.18
N GLU A 23 30.21 10.13 1.45
CA GLU A 23 30.03 11.55 1.11
C GLU A 23 29.74 11.78 -0.38
N GLU A 24 30.36 10.98 -1.26
CA GLU A 24 30.11 11.02 -2.70
C GLU A 24 28.67 10.59 -3.04
N ASN A 25 28.17 9.53 -2.42
CA ASN A 25 26.80 9.06 -2.62
C ASN A 25 25.78 10.05 -2.05
N PHE A 26 26.07 10.65 -0.89
CA PHE A 26 25.23 11.72 -0.33
C PHE A 26 25.19 12.95 -1.24
N SER A 27 26.34 13.34 -1.82
CA SER A 27 26.42 14.41 -2.83
C SER A 27 25.65 14.06 -4.11
N THR A 28 25.68 12.79 -4.53
CA THR A 28 24.88 12.28 -5.64
C THR A 28 23.38 12.40 -5.35
N MET A 29 22.94 12.04 -4.14
CA MET A 29 21.56 12.20 -3.70
C MET A 29 21.12 13.67 -3.71
N LYS A 30 21.93 14.58 -3.17
CA LYS A 30 21.69 16.05 -3.25
C LYS A 30 21.54 16.50 -4.70
N THR A 31 22.42 16.06 -5.58
CA THR A 31 22.38 16.40 -7.01
C THR A 31 21.10 15.89 -7.68
N VAL A 32 20.66 14.68 -7.34
CA VAL A 32 19.41 14.12 -7.89
C VAL A 32 18.19 14.85 -7.34
N MET A 33 18.12 15.19 -6.05
CA MET A 33 17.03 16.01 -5.50
C MET A 33 16.90 17.34 -6.24
N LYS A 34 18.02 18.03 -6.53
CA LYS A 34 18.01 19.27 -7.32
C LYS A 34 17.47 19.06 -8.75
N LYS A 35 17.77 17.93 -9.39
CA LYS A 35 17.21 17.59 -10.71
C LYS A 35 15.70 17.31 -10.66
N VAL A 36 15.22 16.70 -9.57
CA VAL A 36 13.79 16.53 -9.34
C VAL A 36 13.10 17.90 -9.17
N VAL A 37 13.68 18.79 -8.35
CA VAL A 37 13.22 20.18 -8.19
C VAL A 37 13.13 20.90 -9.54
N ASP A 38 14.12 20.73 -10.42
CA ASP A 38 14.13 21.31 -11.78
C ASP A 38 13.02 20.75 -12.71
N SER A 39 12.35 19.67 -12.32
CA SER A 39 11.24 19.10 -13.09
C SER A 39 9.90 19.78 -12.81
N PHE A 40 9.78 20.58 -11.75
CA PHE A 40 8.52 21.18 -11.31
C PHE A 40 8.54 22.72 -11.37
N ILE A 41 7.35 23.31 -11.56
CA ILE A 41 7.10 24.73 -11.27
C ILE A 41 6.85 24.87 -9.77
N ILE A 42 7.79 25.49 -9.06
CA ILE A 42 7.67 25.70 -7.62
C ILE A 42 7.19 27.12 -7.33
N ALA A 43 6.06 27.20 -6.62
CA ALA A 43 5.44 28.44 -6.17
C ALA A 43 4.49 28.15 -5.00
N LYS A 44 3.96 29.20 -4.36
CA LYS A 44 3.07 29.07 -3.20
C LYS A 44 1.79 28.29 -3.53
N ASP A 45 1.26 28.44 -4.72
CA ASP A 45 0.04 27.83 -5.27
C ASP A 45 0.33 26.75 -6.32
N LYS A 46 1.56 26.21 -6.35
CA LYS A 46 1.99 25.16 -7.28
C LYS A 46 2.58 23.98 -6.53
N VAL A 47 3.73 23.45 -6.96
CA VAL A 47 4.45 22.43 -6.20
C VAL A 47 5.21 23.08 -5.04
N ARG A 48 5.10 22.52 -3.84
CA ARG A 48 5.92 22.87 -2.68
C ARG A 48 6.86 21.72 -2.36
N VAL A 49 8.09 22.04 -1.94
CA VAL A 49 9.10 21.03 -1.62
C VAL A 49 9.63 21.25 -0.21
N GLY A 50 9.70 20.17 0.55
CA GLY A 50 10.36 20.12 1.86
C GLY A 50 11.43 19.03 1.88
N VAL A 51 12.43 19.17 2.74
CA VAL A 51 13.47 18.17 2.93
C VAL A 51 13.69 17.95 4.43
N ALA A 52 13.72 16.68 4.81
CA ALA A 52 14.22 16.22 6.10
C ALA A 52 15.27 15.15 5.87
N GLN A 53 16.22 15.03 6.79
CA GLN A 53 17.10 13.87 6.86
C GLN A 53 16.94 13.14 8.18
N TYR A 54 17.36 11.87 8.20
CA TYR A 54 17.42 11.09 9.43
C TYR A 54 18.71 10.28 9.52
N SER A 55 19.13 10.00 10.73
CA SER A 55 20.10 8.97 11.06
C SER A 55 19.68 8.35 12.39
N THR A 56 20.47 8.46 13.47
CA THR A 56 19.99 8.22 14.85
C THR A 56 18.98 9.29 15.29
N THR A 57 19.06 10.49 14.70
CA THR A 57 18.16 11.61 14.97
C THR A 57 17.45 12.06 13.70
N PHE A 58 16.30 12.69 13.86
CA PHE A 58 15.60 13.41 12.79
C PHE A 58 16.11 14.85 12.71
N GLN A 59 16.36 15.35 11.51
CA GLN A 59 16.68 16.75 11.27
C GLN A 59 15.78 17.32 10.16
N GLU A 60 15.07 18.39 10.49
CA GLU A 60 14.40 19.22 9.49
C GLU A 60 15.44 20.09 8.78
N GLU A 61 15.51 20.01 7.45
CA GLU A 61 16.35 20.91 6.66
C GLU A 61 15.56 22.14 6.22
N PHE A 62 14.33 21.93 5.73
CA PHE A 62 13.35 23.00 5.50
C PHE A 62 11.94 22.45 5.24
N TYR A 63 10.92 23.08 5.84
CA TYR A 63 9.51 22.80 5.58
C TYR A 63 8.99 23.28 4.21
N LEU A 64 7.80 22.79 3.82
CA LEU A 64 7.12 23.10 2.54
C LEU A 64 6.84 24.60 2.32
N ASN A 65 6.73 25.38 3.39
CA ASN A 65 6.46 26.82 3.34
C ASN A 65 7.73 27.69 3.40
N LYS A 66 8.93 27.10 3.40
CA LYS A 66 10.19 27.86 3.51
C LYS A 66 10.60 28.55 2.21
N CYS A 67 10.42 27.87 1.07
CA CYS A 67 10.93 28.33 -0.24
C CYS A 67 9.90 28.08 -1.34
N PHE A 68 9.72 29.07 -2.22
CA PHE A 68 8.72 29.06 -3.29
C PHE A 68 9.33 29.31 -4.68
N ASN A 69 10.61 28.94 -4.88
CA ASN A 69 11.23 28.89 -6.21
C ASN A 69 12.40 27.89 -6.23
N ASN A 70 12.71 27.38 -7.41
CA ASN A 70 13.72 26.34 -7.62
C ASN A 70 15.12 26.77 -7.13
N SER A 71 15.52 28.03 -7.36
CA SER A 71 16.85 28.53 -6.97
C SER A 71 17.07 28.52 -5.45
N ALA A 72 16.07 28.97 -4.69
CA ALA A 72 16.11 28.97 -3.23
C ALA A 72 16.18 27.54 -2.67
N ILE A 73 15.36 26.63 -3.20
CA ILE A 73 15.36 25.22 -2.75
C ILE A 73 16.69 24.54 -3.03
N LYS A 74 17.27 24.75 -4.22
CA LYS A 74 18.59 24.19 -4.55
C LYS A 74 19.69 24.72 -3.62
N LYS A 75 19.64 26.00 -3.23
CA LYS A 75 20.56 26.57 -2.24
C LYS A 75 20.41 25.95 -0.86
N GLU A 76 19.18 25.70 -0.40
CA GLU A 76 18.99 25.00 0.88
C GLU A 76 19.48 23.55 0.80
N ILE A 77 19.19 22.83 -0.30
CA ILE A 77 19.74 21.49 -0.53
C ILE A 77 21.27 21.50 -0.47
N ASP A 78 21.94 22.47 -1.10
CA ASP A 78 23.40 22.55 -1.10
C ASP A 78 24.00 22.72 0.31
N LYS A 79 23.26 23.31 1.26
CA LYS A 79 23.72 23.48 2.65
C LYS A 79 23.56 22.23 3.52
N ILE A 80 22.78 21.24 3.10
CA ILE A 80 22.52 20.03 3.89
C ILE A 80 23.84 19.32 4.18
N VAL A 81 24.12 19.09 5.46
CA VAL A 81 25.29 18.35 5.96
C VAL A 81 24.83 16.98 6.45
N GLN A 82 25.48 15.91 5.99
CA GLN A 82 25.17 14.53 6.37
C GLN A 82 25.42 14.29 7.88
N LEU A 83 24.48 13.61 8.55
CA LEU A 83 24.55 13.35 9.99
C LEU A 83 25.61 12.31 10.42
N LYS A 84 25.87 11.29 9.58
CA LYS A 84 26.86 10.22 9.78
C LYS A 84 26.71 9.42 11.09
N ALA A 85 25.50 8.98 11.40
CA ALA A 85 25.23 8.08 12.51
C ALA A 85 24.57 6.77 12.05
N ARG A 86 23.70 6.17 12.88
CA ARG A 86 22.97 4.93 12.57
C ARG A 86 21.72 5.21 11.71
N THR A 87 20.95 4.18 11.34
CA THR A 87 19.82 4.30 10.40
C THR A 87 18.49 4.06 11.11
N PHE A 88 17.88 5.09 11.70
CA PHE A 88 16.59 4.97 12.42
C PHE A 88 15.44 5.46 11.53
N THR A 89 15.08 4.65 10.54
CA THR A 89 14.07 4.99 9.53
C THR A 89 12.69 5.19 10.15
N GLY A 90 12.32 4.42 11.16
CA GLY A 90 11.05 4.56 11.89
C GLY A 90 10.93 5.92 12.57
N THR A 91 12.02 6.39 13.18
CA THR A 91 12.15 7.73 13.75
C THR A 91 12.01 8.81 12.67
N GLY A 92 12.67 8.65 11.53
CA GLY A 92 12.52 9.54 10.38
C GLY A 92 11.06 9.68 9.92
N LEU A 93 10.38 8.54 9.71
CA LEU A 93 8.98 8.47 9.30
C LEU A 93 8.03 9.10 10.34
N LYS A 94 8.30 8.89 11.63
CA LYS A 94 7.48 9.46 12.70
C LYS A 94 7.47 10.99 12.67
N PHE A 95 8.63 11.61 12.50
CA PHE A 95 8.77 13.06 12.61
C PHE A 95 8.50 13.80 11.29
N VAL A 96 8.75 13.17 10.13
CA VAL A 96 8.43 13.77 8.82
C VAL A 96 6.93 14.06 8.65
N ARG A 97 6.06 13.37 9.40
CA ARG A 97 4.61 13.66 9.47
C ARG A 97 4.32 15.15 9.69
N SER A 98 5.15 15.84 10.47
CA SER A 98 4.98 17.27 10.75
C SER A 98 5.05 18.15 9.50
N PHE A 99 5.76 17.74 8.45
CA PHE A 99 5.91 18.52 7.22
C PHE A 99 4.58 18.71 6.49
N PHE A 100 3.70 17.73 6.57
CA PHE A 100 2.40 17.73 5.90
C PHE A 100 1.31 18.46 6.69
N GLN A 101 1.64 19.07 7.83
CA GLN A 101 0.70 19.88 8.60
C GLN A 101 0.55 21.28 7.98
N PRO A 102 -0.64 21.91 8.07
CA PRO A 102 -0.86 23.27 7.54
C PRO A 102 0.11 24.32 8.08
N ALA A 103 0.49 24.22 9.36
CA ALA A 103 1.47 25.11 9.99
C ALA A 103 2.84 25.09 9.29
N ASN A 104 3.19 23.97 8.66
CA ASN A 104 4.45 23.74 7.95
C ASN A 104 4.29 23.79 6.43
N GLY A 105 3.11 24.17 5.93
CA GLY A 105 2.83 24.36 4.51
C GLY A 105 2.17 23.19 3.80
N GLY A 106 1.77 22.13 4.51
CA GLY A 106 0.96 21.05 3.93
C GLY A 106 -0.46 21.52 3.59
N ARG A 107 -0.97 21.04 2.45
CA ARG A 107 -2.25 21.45 1.85
C ARG A 107 -3.22 20.29 1.67
N GLN A 108 -3.13 19.27 2.52
CA GLN A 108 -4.03 18.13 2.47
C GLN A 108 -5.51 18.55 2.56
N TYR A 109 -5.86 19.52 3.41
CA TYR A 109 -7.24 20.03 3.55
C TYR A 109 -7.72 20.83 2.33
N ASP A 110 -6.81 21.31 1.49
CA ASP A 110 -7.11 21.94 0.21
C ASP A 110 -7.20 20.91 -0.94
N ARG A 111 -7.19 19.61 -0.60
CA ARG A 111 -7.20 18.47 -1.54
C ARG A 111 -5.98 18.40 -2.46
N VAL A 112 -4.86 18.99 -2.04
CA VAL A 112 -3.57 18.85 -2.74
C VAL A 112 -2.93 17.53 -2.35
N MET A 113 -2.44 16.77 -3.34
CA MET A 113 -1.78 15.49 -3.11
C MET A 113 -0.47 15.65 -2.32
N GLN A 114 -0.27 14.77 -1.33
CA GLN A 114 0.88 14.76 -0.44
C GLN A 114 1.79 13.57 -0.78
N TYR A 115 3.05 13.84 -1.17
CA TYR A 115 4.02 12.83 -1.56
C TYR A 115 5.23 12.83 -0.62
N LEU A 116 5.64 11.64 -0.18
CA LEU A 116 6.86 11.40 0.56
C LEU A 116 7.79 10.53 -0.29
N ILE A 117 9.01 11.00 -0.55
CA ILE A 117 10.07 10.20 -1.18
C ILE A 117 11.09 9.86 -0.10
N VAL A 118 11.16 8.57 0.27
CA VAL A 118 12.14 8.03 1.21
C VAL A 118 13.32 7.46 0.43
N ILE A 119 14.55 7.89 0.74
CA ILE A 119 15.77 7.36 0.11
C ILE A 119 16.66 6.77 1.21
N THR A 120 16.97 5.47 1.12
CA THR A 120 17.76 4.73 2.13
C THR A 120 18.73 3.74 1.48
N ASP A 121 19.88 3.49 2.11
CA ASP A 121 20.84 2.46 1.69
C ASP A 121 21.06 1.35 2.73
N GLY A 122 20.40 1.47 3.90
CA GLY A 122 20.50 0.53 5.01
C GLY A 122 19.16 -0.02 5.48
N GLN A 123 19.24 -1.14 6.20
CA GLN A 123 18.13 -1.64 7.01
C GLN A 123 17.95 -0.76 8.24
N SER A 124 16.71 -0.52 8.64
CA SER A 124 16.38 0.27 9.82
C SER A 124 16.82 -0.42 11.12
N ASP A 125 17.38 0.35 12.05
CA ASP A 125 17.71 -0.05 13.42
C ASP A 125 16.50 0.05 14.37
N ASP A 126 15.40 0.65 13.94
CA ASP A 126 14.13 0.77 14.66
C ASP A 126 12.92 0.33 13.81
N LYS A 127 11.78 0.09 14.47
CA LYS A 127 10.56 -0.38 13.81
C LYS A 127 9.94 0.70 12.93
N VAL A 128 9.61 0.36 11.69
CA VAL A 128 9.10 1.30 10.69
C VAL A 128 7.57 1.25 10.53
N GLU A 129 6.95 0.14 10.89
CA GLU A 129 5.57 -0.21 10.50
C GLU A 129 4.55 0.81 10.99
N ASN A 130 4.51 1.10 12.29
CA ASN A 130 3.50 1.98 12.87
C ASN A 130 3.62 3.42 12.33
N ALA A 131 4.85 3.92 12.19
CA ALA A 131 5.07 5.27 11.66
C ALA A 131 4.63 5.36 10.19
N ALA A 132 4.95 4.34 9.38
CA ALA A 132 4.55 4.29 7.99
C ALA A 132 3.03 4.14 7.81
N ILE A 133 2.37 3.31 8.62
CA ILE A 133 0.90 3.16 8.62
C ILE A 133 0.24 4.51 8.88
N VAL A 134 0.67 5.22 9.93
CA VAL A 134 0.10 6.54 10.28
C VAL A 134 0.27 7.55 9.15
N LEU A 135 1.40 7.56 8.43
CA LEU A 135 1.59 8.44 7.28
C LEU A 135 0.60 8.11 6.16
N ARG A 136 0.46 6.82 5.80
CA ARG A 136 -0.46 6.37 4.74
C ARG A 136 -1.92 6.62 5.09
N GLU A 137 -2.32 6.38 6.34
CA GLU A 137 -3.66 6.68 6.87
C GLU A 137 -3.99 8.18 6.79
N ASN A 138 -2.98 9.05 6.88
CA ASN A 138 -3.14 10.48 6.65
C ASN A 138 -3.09 10.85 5.15
N GLY A 139 -3.28 9.90 4.23
CA GLY A 139 -3.35 10.17 2.79
C GLY A 139 -2.01 10.55 2.14
N ILE A 140 -0.88 10.23 2.78
CA ILE A 140 0.45 10.52 2.23
C ILE A 140 0.89 9.35 1.34
N HIS A 141 1.25 9.68 0.09
CA HIS A 141 1.75 8.73 -0.90
C HIS A 141 3.26 8.55 -0.74
N ILE A 142 3.69 7.38 -0.28
CA ILE A 142 5.09 7.10 0.03
C ILE A 142 5.74 6.32 -1.11
N PHE A 143 6.75 6.91 -1.75
CA PHE A 143 7.71 6.23 -2.62
C PHE A 143 8.95 5.89 -1.81
N VAL A 144 9.43 4.65 -1.91
CA VAL A 144 10.61 4.18 -1.18
C VAL A 144 11.66 3.76 -2.19
N ILE A 145 12.82 4.39 -2.12
CA ILE A 145 14.00 4.02 -2.89
C ILE A 145 15.00 3.38 -1.96
N GLY A 146 15.17 2.08 -2.12
CA GLY A 146 16.19 1.31 -1.45
C GLY A 146 17.41 1.13 -2.36
N ILE A 147 18.61 1.43 -1.87
CA ILE A 147 19.85 1.32 -2.64
C ILE A 147 20.75 0.26 -2.00
N GLY A 148 21.22 -0.71 -2.78
CA GLY A 148 22.07 -1.80 -2.30
C GLY A 148 21.27 -3.03 -1.87
N THR A 149 21.79 -3.77 -0.89
CA THR A 149 21.15 -5.00 -0.39
C THR A 149 20.30 -4.68 0.83
N LEU A 150 18.98 -4.75 0.65
CA LEU A 150 18.00 -4.32 1.65
C LEU A 150 16.93 -5.38 1.88
N ASN A 151 16.23 -5.25 3.00
CA ASN A 151 15.06 -6.06 3.29
C ASN A 151 13.84 -5.51 2.53
N TYR A 152 13.51 -6.11 1.38
CA TYR A 152 12.35 -5.69 0.57
C TYR A 152 11.05 -5.61 1.39
N ASN A 153 10.83 -6.53 2.33
CA ASN A 153 9.63 -6.52 3.18
C ASN A 153 9.57 -5.27 4.06
N GLU A 154 10.71 -4.80 4.58
CA GLU A 154 10.77 -3.53 5.31
C GLU A 154 10.42 -2.34 4.41
N LEU A 155 10.97 -2.28 3.20
CA LEU A 155 10.66 -1.22 2.23
C LEU A 155 9.18 -1.23 1.82
N GLN A 156 8.62 -2.42 1.59
CA GLN A 156 7.21 -2.60 1.27
C GLN A 156 6.30 -2.19 2.43
N LYS A 157 6.68 -2.50 3.68
CA LYS A 157 5.97 -2.02 4.88
C LYS A 157 5.99 -0.50 5.00
N ILE A 158 7.01 0.19 4.48
CA ILE A 158 7.08 1.65 4.42
C ILE A 158 6.22 2.21 3.29
N ALA A 159 6.32 1.64 2.08
CA ALA A 159 5.58 2.12 0.91
C ALA A 159 4.08 1.82 0.96
N GLY A 160 3.70 0.69 1.56
CA GLY A 160 2.34 0.12 1.55
C GLY A 160 2.01 -0.66 0.27
N PHE A 161 2.62 -0.30 -0.86
CA PHE A 161 2.41 -0.95 -2.15
C PHE A 161 3.73 -1.32 -2.82
N SER A 162 3.79 -2.51 -3.42
CA SER A 162 4.99 -3.01 -4.10
C SER A 162 5.42 -2.15 -5.29
N ASN A 163 4.47 -1.52 -6.00
CA ASN A 163 4.76 -0.66 -7.15
C ASN A 163 5.38 0.70 -6.77
N ARG A 164 5.39 1.06 -5.47
CA ARG A 164 6.05 2.28 -4.95
C ARG A 164 7.39 1.98 -4.28
N VAL A 165 7.86 0.73 -4.35
CA VAL A 165 9.20 0.32 -3.90
C VAL A 165 10.12 0.25 -5.12
N HIS A 166 11.24 0.97 -5.05
CA HIS A 166 12.25 1.03 -6.10
C HIS A 166 13.59 0.55 -5.54
N GLU A 167 13.94 -0.70 -5.82
CA GLU A 167 15.24 -1.25 -5.46
C GLU A 167 16.28 -0.90 -6.52
N LEU A 168 17.39 -0.30 -6.08
CA LEU A 168 18.52 0.09 -6.91
C LEU A 168 19.75 -0.68 -6.45
N LYS A 169 20.64 -1.01 -7.38
CA LYS A 169 21.93 -1.61 -7.02
C LYS A 169 22.89 -0.58 -6.39
N ASP A 170 22.82 0.65 -6.87
CA ASP A 170 23.76 1.72 -6.55
C ASP A 170 23.15 3.11 -6.81
N PHE A 171 23.84 4.15 -6.34
CA PHE A 171 23.40 5.55 -6.48
C PHE A 171 23.43 6.07 -7.92
N GLN A 172 24.12 5.40 -8.86
CA GLN A 172 24.16 5.84 -10.27
C GLN A 172 22.79 5.69 -10.93
N GLN A 173 21.99 4.71 -10.48
CA GLN A 173 20.65 4.45 -10.98
C GLN A 173 19.59 5.41 -10.41
N LEU A 174 19.91 6.14 -9.35
CA LEU A 174 18.98 7.02 -8.64
C LEU A 174 18.35 8.06 -9.56
N SER A 175 19.16 8.67 -10.43
CA SER A 175 18.65 9.68 -11.38
C SER A 175 17.69 9.10 -12.42
N HIS A 176 17.84 7.83 -12.81
CA HIS A 176 16.91 7.19 -13.75
C HIS A 176 15.59 6.83 -13.05
N ASN A 177 15.65 6.26 -11.84
CA ASN A 177 14.44 5.92 -11.11
C ASN A 177 13.64 7.15 -10.65
N MET A 178 14.32 8.24 -10.25
CA MET A 178 13.62 9.50 -9.93
C MET A 178 12.83 10.05 -11.11
N ARG A 179 13.25 9.81 -12.35
CA ARG A 179 12.45 10.24 -13.52
C ARG A 179 11.11 9.51 -13.59
N LYS A 180 11.07 8.22 -13.24
CA LYS A 180 9.83 7.43 -13.22
C LYS A 180 8.87 7.93 -12.15
N ILE A 181 9.39 8.19 -10.95
CA ILE A 181 8.61 8.75 -9.84
C ILE A 181 8.09 10.14 -10.18
N VAL A 182 8.92 11.01 -10.77
CA VAL A 182 8.47 12.32 -11.25
C VAL A 182 7.36 12.15 -12.28
N GLN A 183 7.49 11.24 -13.25
CA GLN A 183 6.42 10.97 -14.24
C GLN A 183 5.11 10.52 -13.58
N GLU A 184 5.17 9.70 -12.53
CA GLU A 184 4.00 9.27 -11.76
C GLU A 184 3.40 10.42 -10.93
N ILE A 185 4.21 11.33 -10.39
CA ILE A 185 3.72 12.53 -9.69
C ILE A 185 3.09 13.52 -10.69
N CYS A 186 3.66 13.65 -11.89
CA CYS A 186 3.20 14.59 -12.93
C CYS A 186 1.93 14.13 -13.61
N ASN A 187 1.89 12.83 -13.88
CA ASN A 187 0.74 12.15 -14.41
C ASN A 187 0.41 11.09 -13.37
N PRO A 188 -0.28 11.47 -12.27
CA PRO A 188 -0.93 10.46 -11.41
C PRO A 188 -1.88 9.57 -12.24
N GLY A 189 -2.12 10.00 -13.49
CA GLY A 189 -3.04 9.47 -14.47
C GLY A 189 -4.37 10.13 -14.19
N ASP A 190 -5.14 10.38 -15.24
CA ASP A 190 -6.55 10.00 -15.19
C ASP A 190 -6.66 8.46 -15.08
N LYS A 191 -5.89 7.85 -14.17
CA LYS A 191 -6.26 6.57 -13.60
C LYS A 191 -7.19 7.03 -12.50
N PRO A 192 -8.52 6.84 -12.66
CA PRO A 192 -9.33 6.72 -11.47
C PRO A 192 -8.52 5.76 -10.57
N TYR A 193 -8.38 6.09 -9.29
CA TYR A 193 -8.24 5.02 -8.33
C TYR A 193 -9.22 3.94 -8.79
N PRO A 194 -8.76 2.71 -9.14
CA PRO A 194 -9.61 1.76 -9.83
C PRO A 194 -10.96 1.81 -9.13
N ASP A 195 -12.03 2.09 -9.88
CA ASP A 195 -13.38 2.13 -9.32
C ASP A 195 -13.44 0.95 -8.36
N CYS A 196 -13.76 1.24 -7.11
CA CYS A 196 -13.35 0.42 -5.97
C CYS A 196 -14.13 -0.90 -5.88
N GLU A 197 -14.65 -1.33 -7.02
CA GLU A 197 -15.20 -2.64 -7.35
C GLU A 197 -14.14 -3.71 -7.07
N ILE A 198 -14.24 -4.26 -5.86
CA ILE A 198 -13.51 -5.41 -5.38
C ILE A 198 -14.47 -6.58 -5.34
N ASP A 199 -14.20 -7.59 -6.16
CA ASP A 199 -14.94 -8.85 -6.13
C ASP A 199 -14.18 -9.88 -5.32
N ILE A 200 -14.81 -10.35 -4.24
CA ILE A 200 -14.25 -11.33 -3.32
C ILE A 200 -15.04 -12.63 -3.45
N SER A 201 -14.44 -13.65 -4.05
CA SER A 201 -15.03 -15.00 -4.08
C SER A 201 -14.59 -15.80 -2.85
N ILE A 202 -15.55 -16.41 -2.16
CA ILE A 202 -15.38 -17.11 -0.89
C ILE A 202 -15.72 -18.59 -1.08
N GLY A 203 -14.73 -19.43 -0.77
CA GLY A 203 -14.87 -20.88 -0.73
C GLY A 203 -14.44 -21.45 0.61
N VAL A 204 -15.08 -22.54 1.02
CA VAL A 204 -14.73 -23.27 2.24
C VAL A 204 -14.48 -24.72 1.89
N ASP A 205 -13.30 -25.22 2.26
CA ASP A 205 -12.95 -26.63 2.20
C ASP A 205 -13.18 -27.25 3.59
N ILE A 206 -14.20 -28.11 3.66
CA ILE A 206 -14.46 -28.98 4.81
C ILE A 206 -14.25 -30.42 4.32
N SER A 207 -12.99 -30.83 4.29
CA SER A 207 -12.55 -32.16 3.87
C SER A 207 -12.91 -33.28 4.88
N GLU A 208 -13.54 -32.92 6.00
CA GLU A 208 -13.99 -33.83 7.06
C GLU A 208 -15.43 -34.29 6.83
N PRO A 209 -15.80 -35.52 7.24
CA PRO A 209 -17.17 -35.97 7.17
C PRO A 209 -18.12 -35.00 7.86
N VAL A 210 -19.22 -34.66 7.19
CA VAL A 210 -20.17 -33.60 7.60
C VAL A 210 -20.62 -33.71 9.06
N ARG A 211 -20.70 -34.95 9.57
CA ARG A 211 -21.18 -35.32 10.91
C ARG A 211 -20.07 -35.53 11.94
N SER A 212 -18.80 -35.35 11.59
CA SER A 212 -17.68 -35.54 12.53
C SER A 212 -17.71 -34.45 13.61
N PRO A 213 -17.35 -34.76 14.88
CA PRO A 213 -17.31 -33.76 15.95
C PRO A 213 -16.41 -32.55 15.61
N SER A 214 -15.32 -32.79 14.89
CA SER A 214 -14.39 -31.77 14.41
C SER A 214 -15.06 -30.87 13.37
N ALA A 215 -15.77 -31.44 12.39
CA ALA A 215 -16.53 -30.68 11.39
C ALA A 215 -17.65 -29.85 12.04
N ILE A 216 -18.34 -30.40 13.03
CA ILE A 216 -19.40 -29.69 13.77
C ILE A 216 -18.82 -28.48 14.52
N SER A 217 -17.73 -28.67 15.25
CA SER A 217 -17.07 -27.60 16.02
C SER A 217 -16.55 -26.50 15.10
N LEU A 218 -15.93 -26.90 13.99
CA LEU A 218 -15.46 -25.97 12.98
C LEU A 218 -16.61 -25.16 12.36
N LYS A 219 -17.72 -25.82 12.04
CA LYS A 219 -18.89 -25.16 11.48
C LYS A 219 -19.43 -24.08 12.44
N GLN A 220 -19.47 -24.35 13.74
CA GLN A 220 -19.89 -23.37 14.73
C GLN A 220 -18.95 -22.16 14.80
N ILE A 221 -17.63 -22.37 14.71
CA ILE A 221 -16.63 -21.30 14.69
C ILE A 221 -16.84 -20.42 13.45
N ILE A 222 -16.92 -21.03 12.26
CA ILE A 222 -17.07 -20.27 11.00
C ILE A 222 -18.38 -19.47 11.03
N GLN A 223 -19.49 -20.08 11.46
CA GLN A 223 -20.78 -19.40 11.58
C GLN A 223 -20.73 -18.21 12.53
N ALA A 224 -19.94 -18.28 13.61
CA ALA A 224 -19.82 -17.21 14.59
C ALA A 224 -18.94 -16.04 14.11
N PHE A 225 -17.90 -16.31 13.32
CA PHE A 225 -16.85 -15.33 13.00
C PHE A 225 -16.89 -14.82 11.57
N LEU A 226 -17.11 -15.70 10.58
CA LEU A 226 -16.99 -15.33 9.17
C LEU A 226 -17.94 -14.20 8.76
N PRO A 227 -19.24 -14.19 9.15
CA PRO A 227 -20.14 -13.06 8.85
C PRO A 227 -19.59 -11.71 9.31
N ARG A 228 -19.03 -11.66 10.52
CA ARG A 228 -18.47 -10.44 11.11
C ARG A 228 -17.24 -9.97 10.37
N ILE A 229 -16.37 -10.89 9.97
CA ILE A 229 -15.18 -10.57 9.18
C ILE A 229 -15.59 -9.99 7.83
N LEU A 230 -16.53 -10.62 7.13
CA LEU A 230 -17.01 -10.16 5.83
C LEU A 230 -17.73 -8.80 5.91
N GLN A 231 -18.55 -8.61 6.95
CA GLN A 231 -19.15 -7.31 7.22
C GLN A 231 -18.09 -6.24 7.47
N GLN A 232 -17.05 -6.52 8.26
CA GLN A 232 -15.95 -5.58 8.47
C GLN A 232 -15.18 -5.28 7.19
N MET A 233 -14.97 -6.29 6.34
CA MET A 233 -14.36 -6.13 5.03
C MET A 233 -15.19 -5.22 4.11
N SER A 234 -16.52 -5.25 4.21
CA SER A 234 -17.40 -4.37 3.42
C SER A 234 -17.37 -2.89 3.83
N ILE A 235 -16.77 -2.55 4.97
CA ILE A 235 -16.77 -1.19 5.56
C ILE A 235 -15.33 -0.65 5.71
N VAL A 236 -14.34 -1.23 5.02
CA VAL A 236 -12.94 -0.83 5.18
C VAL A 236 -12.72 0.58 4.63
N ASN A 237 -12.52 1.55 5.53
CA ASN A 237 -12.37 2.98 5.20
C ASN A 237 -10.91 3.40 4.92
N ASN A 238 -10.00 2.46 4.65
CA ASN A 238 -8.57 2.73 4.49
C ASN A 238 -7.96 1.93 3.33
N ILE A 239 -8.75 1.70 2.29
CA ILE A 239 -8.29 1.21 0.99
C ILE A 239 -7.98 2.42 0.11
N SER A 240 -7.04 2.27 -0.81
CA SER A 240 -6.43 3.37 -1.56
C SER A 240 -7.34 4.08 -2.57
N CYS A 241 -8.66 3.89 -2.53
CA CYS A 241 -9.60 4.59 -3.41
C CYS A 241 -10.25 5.80 -2.73
N THR A 242 -10.76 6.73 -3.54
CA THR A 242 -11.60 7.84 -3.08
C THR A 242 -13.01 7.34 -2.80
N ALA A 243 -13.42 7.39 -1.53
CA ALA A 243 -14.78 7.10 -1.03
C ALA A 243 -15.32 5.70 -1.39
N VAL A 244 -15.16 4.75 -0.47
CA VAL A 244 -15.78 3.42 -0.55
C VAL A 244 -17.27 3.55 -0.24
N THR A 245 -18.13 3.19 -1.18
CA THR A 245 -19.53 2.89 -0.88
C THR A 245 -19.68 1.40 -0.52
N PRO A 246 -20.69 1.00 0.27
CA PRO A 246 -20.92 -0.42 0.58
C PRO A 246 -21.10 -1.32 -0.66
N ASP A 247 -21.39 -0.74 -1.83
CA ASP A 247 -21.60 -1.45 -3.10
C ASP A 247 -20.30 -1.67 -3.88
N ASP A 248 -19.19 -1.08 -3.44
CA ASP A 248 -17.88 -1.20 -4.07
C ASP A 248 -17.24 -2.57 -3.74
N ILE A 249 -17.56 -3.17 -2.59
CA ILE A 249 -17.03 -4.48 -2.19
C ILE A 249 -18.15 -5.52 -2.26
N ARG A 250 -18.05 -6.42 -3.23
CA ARG A 250 -19.03 -7.49 -3.43
C ARG A 250 -18.45 -8.84 -3.12
N PHE A 251 -19.32 -9.71 -2.62
CA PHE A 251 -18.98 -11.05 -2.19
C PHE A 251 -19.73 -12.06 -3.05
N ARG A 252 -19.02 -13.09 -3.47
CA ARG A 252 -19.59 -14.29 -4.08
C ARG A 252 -19.30 -15.48 -3.20
N TYR A 253 -20.35 -16.21 -2.83
CA TYR A 253 -20.24 -17.42 -2.03
C TYR A 253 -20.50 -18.63 -2.91
N GLN A 254 -19.60 -19.63 -2.86
CA GLN A 254 -19.72 -20.80 -3.73
C GLN A 254 -19.51 -22.10 -2.97
N VAL A 255 -20.33 -23.10 -3.29
CA VAL A 255 -20.20 -24.48 -2.79
C VAL A 255 -20.02 -25.41 -3.97
N TYR A 256 -18.84 -26.04 -4.06
CA TYR A 256 -18.46 -26.95 -5.14
C TYR A 256 -17.99 -28.31 -4.60
N THR A 257 -18.58 -29.40 -5.10
CA THR A 257 -18.35 -30.77 -4.61
C THR A 257 -17.74 -31.71 -5.68
N GLY A 258 -17.13 -31.18 -6.74
CA GLY A 258 -16.45 -31.99 -7.76
C GLY A 258 -17.35 -32.71 -8.77
N SER A 259 -18.65 -32.89 -8.48
CA SER A 259 -19.61 -33.61 -9.34
C SER A 259 -20.18 -32.78 -10.50
N SER A 260 -19.39 -31.87 -11.09
CA SER A 260 -19.73 -30.98 -12.23
C SER A 260 -20.87 -29.98 -12.02
N SER A 261 -21.50 -29.92 -10.84
CA SER A 261 -22.53 -28.93 -10.51
C SER A 261 -22.14 -28.13 -9.27
N THR A 262 -22.15 -26.80 -9.41
CA THR A 262 -22.07 -25.88 -8.27
C THR A 262 -23.39 -25.98 -7.50
N LEU A 263 -23.33 -26.33 -6.22
CA LEU A 263 -24.51 -26.54 -5.38
C LEU A 263 -25.12 -25.22 -4.87
N PHE A 264 -24.28 -24.20 -4.74
CA PHE A 264 -24.68 -22.86 -4.39
C PHE A 264 -23.73 -21.86 -5.03
N ASP A 265 -24.30 -20.80 -5.61
CA ASP A 265 -23.57 -19.65 -6.12
C ASP A 265 -24.46 -18.42 -5.94
N SER A 266 -23.99 -17.43 -5.19
CA SER A 266 -24.75 -16.19 -4.99
C SER A 266 -24.63 -15.19 -6.14
N GLY A 267 -23.62 -15.33 -7.02
CA GLY A 267 -23.12 -14.17 -7.78
C GLY A 267 -22.45 -13.13 -6.87
N PHE A 268 -21.96 -12.02 -7.44
CA PHE A 268 -21.38 -10.91 -6.68
C PHE A 268 -22.46 -9.95 -6.20
N GLU A 269 -22.63 -9.84 -4.88
CA GLU A 269 -23.54 -8.88 -4.24
C GLU A 269 -22.87 -8.23 -3.02
N SER A 270 -23.35 -7.05 -2.61
CA SER A 270 -22.95 -6.41 -1.35
C SER A 270 -23.20 -7.35 -0.17
N TYR A 271 -22.41 -7.24 0.91
CA TYR A 271 -22.55 -8.15 2.05
C TYR A 271 -23.98 -8.18 2.60
N ASN A 272 -24.57 -9.37 2.64
CA ASN A 272 -25.92 -9.62 3.13
C ASN A 272 -25.93 -10.90 3.98
N ASP A 273 -26.37 -10.77 5.24
CA ASP A 273 -26.39 -11.89 6.19
C ASP A 273 -27.32 -13.02 5.71
N GLU A 274 -28.44 -12.72 5.04
CA GLU A 274 -29.34 -13.74 4.52
C GLU A 274 -28.69 -14.59 3.41
N ILE A 275 -27.89 -13.96 2.54
CA ILE A 275 -27.13 -14.68 1.50
C ILE A 275 -26.08 -15.57 2.17
N PHE A 276 -25.38 -15.05 3.19
CA PHE A 276 -24.46 -15.86 3.98
C PHE A 276 -25.16 -17.06 4.63
N GLN A 277 -26.32 -16.88 5.27
CA GLN A 277 -27.05 -17.98 5.91
C GLN A 277 -27.47 -19.04 4.88
N LYS A 278 -27.88 -18.64 3.66
CA LYS A 278 -28.22 -19.58 2.57
C LYS A 278 -26.99 -20.37 2.11
N PHE A 279 -25.88 -19.67 1.86
CA PHE A 279 -24.59 -20.29 1.55
C PHE A 279 -24.19 -21.31 2.63
N TRP A 280 -24.23 -20.87 3.88
CA TRP A 280 -23.81 -21.67 5.02
C TRP A 280 -24.68 -22.90 5.22
N ALA A 281 -26.00 -22.75 5.07
CA ALA A 281 -26.93 -23.87 5.12
C ALA A 281 -26.58 -24.97 4.10
N VAL A 282 -26.20 -24.61 2.86
CA VAL A 282 -25.75 -25.59 1.85
C VAL A 282 -24.39 -26.17 2.22
N GLN A 283 -23.41 -25.32 2.55
CA GLN A 283 -22.04 -25.74 2.89
C GLN A 283 -22.02 -26.74 4.06
N THR A 284 -22.94 -26.63 5.02
CA THR A 284 -23.00 -27.55 6.16
C THR A 284 -23.56 -28.94 5.84
N THR A 285 -24.11 -29.18 4.65
CA THR A 285 -24.72 -30.46 4.25
C THR A 285 -23.82 -31.35 3.39
N VAL A 286 -22.70 -30.81 2.90
CA VAL A 286 -21.83 -31.49 1.95
C VAL A 286 -20.37 -31.47 2.40
N GLU A 287 -19.60 -32.40 1.84
CA GLU A 287 -18.14 -32.45 1.97
C GLU A 287 -17.57 -31.72 0.76
N THR A 288 -16.68 -30.77 1.02
CA THR A 288 -15.94 -30.07 -0.03
C THR A 288 -14.47 -30.46 0.10
N HIS A 289 -13.76 -30.47 -1.01
CA HIS A 289 -12.34 -30.82 -1.04
C HIS A 289 -11.61 -29.82 -1.93
N LEU A 290 -10.47 -29.33 -1.47
CA LEU A 290 -9.58 -28.52 -2.28
C LEU A 290 -8.93 -29.36 -3.38
N THR A 291 -9.59 -29.43 -4.53
CA THR A 291 -9.07 -30.05 -5.76
C THR A 291 -8.71 -29.00 -6.80
N VAL A 292 -8.04 -29.42 -7.88
CA VAL A 292 -7.79 -28.54 -9.04
C VAL A 292 -9.12 -28.05 -9.63
N ASP A 293 -10.11 -28.94 -9.78
CA ASP A 293 -11.44 -28.57 -10.29
C ASP A 293 -12.17 -27.61 -9.36
N PHE A 294 -12.00 -27.77 -8.05
CA PHE A 294 -12.47 -26.79 -7.07
C PHE A 294 -11.83 -25.44 -7.37
N LEU A 295 -10.50 -25.33 -7.40
CA LEU A 295 -9.82 -24.06 -7.68
C LEU A 295 -10.24 -23.42 -9.00
N LEU A 296 -10.33 -24.21 -10.07
CA LEU A 296 -10.76 -23.74 -11.39
C LEU A 296 -12.20 -23.22 -11.39
N SER A 297 -13.10 -23.87 -10.65
CA SER A 297 -14.50 -23.43 -10.55
C SER A 297 -14.66 -22.02 -9.96
N PHE A 298 -13.77 -21.62 -9.04
CA PHE A 298 -13.73 -20.26 -8.49
C PHE A 298 -13.03 -19.30 -9.46
N TRP A 299 -11.91 -19.73 -10.06
CA TRP A 299 -11.11 -18.93 -10.99
C TRP A 299 -11.89 -18.53 -12.25
N ASP A 300 -12.51 -19.50 -12.93
CA ASP A 300 -13.23 -19.27 -14.18
C ASP A 300 -14.43 -18.34 -13.98
N ARG A 301 -15.13 -18.48 -12.86
CA ARG A 301 -16.28 -17.63 -12.50
C ARG A 301 -15.87 -16.22 -12.05
N LEU A 302 -14.74 -16.08 -11.37
CA LEU A 302 -14.19 -14.78 -10.98
C LEU A 302 -13.67 -14.00 -12.20
N ILE A 303 -13.05 -14.67 -13.17
CA ILE A 303 -12.46 -14.00 -14.34
C ILE A 303 -13.47 -13.72 -15.46
N SER A 304 -14.48 -14.58 -15.63
CA SER A 304 -15.48 -14.44 -16.70
C SER A 304 -16.43 -13.24 -16.55
N GLU A 305 -16.57 -12.67 -15.35
CA GLU A 305 -17.39 -11.48 -15.12
C GLU A 305 -16.50 -10.22 -15.18
N ASP A 306 -16.79 -9.29 -16.10
CA ASP A 306 -16.11 -8.00 -16.25
C ASP A 306 -16.52 -6.98 -15.16
N SER A 307 -16.88 -7.49 -13.99
CA SER A 307 -17.62 -6.76 -12.97
C SER A 307 -16.75 -5.91 -12.04
N ALA A 308 -15.43 -6.17 -11.95
CA ALA A 308 -14.55 -5.51 -11.00
C ALA A 308 -13.10 -5.41 -11.48
N ASN A 309 -12.43 -4.33 -11.04
CA ASN A 309 -11.02 -4.07 -11.32
C ASN A 309 -10.07 -4.87 -10.42
N VAL A 310 -10.53 -5.26 -9.23
CA VAL A 310 -9.77 -6.07 -8.27
C VAL A 310 -10.56 -7.34 -7.96
N LYS A 311 -9.87 -8.48 -8.06
CA LYS A 311 -10.46 -9.81 -7.92
C LYS A 311 -9.69 -10.61 -6.89
N VAL A 312 -10.37 -11.09 -5.86
CA VAL A 312 -9.78 -11.80 -4.71
C VAL A 312 -10.48 -13.14 -4.52
N ILE A 313 -9.70 -14.19 -4.26
CA ILE A 313 -10.24 -15.49 -3.82
C ILE A 313 -9.80 -15.72 -2.38
N ILE A 314 -10.76 -15.96 -1.49
CA ILE A 314 -10.51 -16.37 -0.11
C ILE A 314 -11.00 -17.81 0.04
N LEU A 315 -10.05 -18.72 0.23
CA LEU A 315 -10.32 -20.13 0.51
C LEU A 315 -9.99 -20.43 1.96
N LEU A 316 -11.00 -20.81 2.72
CA LEU A 316 -10.84 -21.26 4.09
C LEU A 316 -10.64 -22.77 4.09
N LEU A 317 -9.39 -23.19 4.30
CA LEU A 317 -8.98 -24.58 4.26
C LEU A 317 -8.89 -25.14 5.67
N PHE A 318 -9.61 -26.23 5.92
CA PHE A 318 -9.58 -26.89 7.22
C PHE A 318 -9.17 -28.34 7.08
N TYR A 319 -7.93 -28.57 7.49
CA TYR A 319 -7.37 -29.90 7.65
C TYR A 319 -7.20 -30.16 9.14
N VAL A 320 -7.89 -31.18 9.67
CA VAL A 320 -7.54 -31.69 10.99
C VAL A 320 -6.31 -32.56 10.78
N ALA A 321 -5.16 -32.11 11.27
CA ALA A 321 -3.97 -32.96 11.33
C ALA A 321 -4.32 -34.20 12.15
N GLY A 322 -4.54 -35.33 11.47
CA GLY A 322 -4.70 -36.61 12.12
C GLY A 322 -3.49 -36.87 13.00
N MET A 323 -3.75 -37.07 14.29
CA MET A 323 -2.84 -37.80 15.16
C MET A 323 -2.58 -39.17 14.54
N THR A 324 -1.40 -39.35 13.96
CA THR A 324 -0.68 -40.63 13.91
C THR A 324 0.81 -40.34 13.98
#